data_AF-A0A679JZ81-F1
#
_entry.id   AF-A0A679JZ81-F1
#
_cell.length_a   1.000
_cell.length_b   1.000
_cell.length_c   1.000
_cell.angle_alpha   90.00
_cell.angle_beta   90.00
_cell.angle_gamma   90.00
#
_symmetry.space_group_name_H-M   'P 1'
#
loop_
_entity.id
_entity.type
_entity.pdbx_description
1 polymer ?
#
loop_
_entity_poly.entity_id
_entity_poly.type
_entity_poly.pdbx_seq_one_letter_code
_entity_poly.pdbx_strand_id
1 'polypeptide(L)'
;MLRKSRRTATPLLRAIRGIAYASLIALAGIPATAGDLVVRYDQSQLLRLPRPASEIIVGNPSIADVTLQDGNLVVVTGKTFGITNIIALDSDHNVIQDQRVMVERDDRRIVNLHKGSQRFTYACTPNCEPTLTIGDEKDFFDNVKSANSSKTKFSEGSSDQGANANNQQ
;
A
#
# COMPACT_ATOMS: atom_id res chain seq x y z
N MET A 1 10.66 -94.77 -18.29
CA MET A 1 12.02 -94.31 -18.65
C MET A 1 12.45 -93.24 -17.68
N LEU A 2 13.67 -93.37 -17.15
CA LEU A 2 14.26 -92.60 -16.05
C LEU A 2 14.62 -91.15 -16.43
N ARG A 3 14.59 -90.25 -15.42
CA ARG A 3 15.67 -89.33 -14.93
C ARG A 3 15.06 -88.02 -14.45
N LYS A 4 15.11 -87.68 -13.15
CA LYS A 4 16.23 -87.10 -12.35
C LYS A 4 15.84 -85.65 -12.00
N SER A 5 15.24 -85.40 -10.82
CA SER A 5 15.90 -85.08 -9.54
C SER A 5 16.36 -83.62 -9.38
N ARG A 6 15.75 -82.98 -8.36
CA ARG A 6 16.30 -82.10 -7.30
C ARG A 6 16.02 -80.59 -7.35
N ARG A 7 15.34 -80.16 -6.26
CA ARG A 7 15.66 -79.08 -5.28
C ARG A 7 15.62 -77.65 -5.83
N THR A 8 15.15 -76.59 -5.16
CA THR A 8 14.73 -76.25 -3.78
C THR A 8 14.41 -74.75 -3.86
N ALA A 9 13.35 -74.24 -3.23
CA ALA A 9 13.36 -72.85 -2.71
C ALA A 9 12.20 -72.63 -1.73
N THR A 10 12.56 -71.97 -0.64
CA THR A 10 11.93 -71.83 0.68
C THR A 10 10.77 -70.81 0.74
N PRO A 11 9.97 -70.84 1.83
CA PRO A 11 8.74 -70.07 1.98
C PRO A 11 8.99 -68.69 2.58
N LEU A 12 8.31 -67.67 2.05
CA LEU A 12 8.30 -66.31 2.62
C LEU A 12 6.86 -65.79 2.67
N LEU A 13 6.07 -66.41 3.53
CA LEU A 13 4.72 -65.99 3.91
C LEU A 13 4.75 -65.68 5.40
N ARG A 14 5.01 -64.42 5.76
CA ARG A 14 4.60 -63.80 7.05
C ARG A 14 5.10 -62.36 7.13
N ALA A 15 4.18 -61.40 6.95
CA ALA A 15 4.03 -60.20 7.77
C ALA A 15 3.16 -59.17 7.03
N ILE A 16 1.84 -59.36 7.06
CA ILE A 16 0.89 -58.27 6.79
C ILE A 16 0.04 -58.16 8.04
N ARG A 17 0.41 -57.28 8.96
CA ARG A 17 -0.46 -56.73 10.01
C ARG A 17 0.27 -55.60 10.72
N GLY A 18 -0.22 -54.39 10.51
CA GLY A 18 0.02 -53.27 11.43
C GLY A 18 0.70 -52.06 10.84
N ILE A 19 0.05 -51.34 9.91
CA ILE A 19 0.24 -49.89 9.74
C ILE A 19 -1.08 -49.28 9.28
N ALA A 20 -1.99 -49.04 10.22
CA ALA A 20 -3.13 -48.15 10.00
C ALA A 20 -3.18 -47.28 11.25
N TYR A 21 -2.58 -46.10 11.20
CA TYR A 21 -2.75 -44.93 12.10
C TYR A 21 -1.51 -44.03 11.93
N ALA A 22 -1.62 -42.99 11.09
CA ALA A 22 -0.94 -41.69 11.24
C ALA A 22 -0.98 -40.91 9.90
N SER A 23 -2.16 -40.40 9.53
CA SER A 23 -2.28 -39.39 8.46
C SER A 23 -3.00 -38.16 9.00
N LEU A 24 -2.42 -37.54 10.04
CA LEU A 24 -2.75 -36.17 10.43
C LEU A 24 -1.74 -35.26 9.73
N ILE A 25 -2.11 -34.83 8.52
CA ILE A 25 -1.33 -33.87 7.73
C ILE A 25 -1.37 -32.54 8.48
N ALA A 26 -0.20 -32.09 8.92
CA ALA A 26 0.02 -30.81 9.56
C ALA A 26 -0.38 -29.66 8.63
N LEU A 27 -1.41 -28.92 9.01
CA LEU A 27 -1.75 -27.63 8.39
C LEU A 27 -0.74 -26.59 8.93
N ALA A 28 0.44 -26.52 8.30
CA ALA A 28 1.42 -25.48 8.62
C ALA A 28 0.83 -24.12 8.21
N GLY A 29 0.52 -23.29 9.20
CA GLY A 29 0.08 -21.92 8.99
C GLY A 29 1.17 -21.11 8.27
N ILE A 30 0.81 -20.48 7.16
CA ILE A 30 1.69 -19.52 6.48
C ILE A 30 1.82 -18.31 7.40
N PRO A 31 3.03 -17.85 7.76
CA PRO A 31 3.18 -16.64 8.54
C PRO A 31 2.62 -15.46 7.72
N ALA A 32 1.57 -14.82 8.24
CA ALA A 32 1.08 -13.56 7.70
C ALA A 32 2.10 -12.47 8.05
N THR A 33 2.99 -12.15 7.12
CA THR A 33 3.82 -10.95 7.23
C THR A 33 2.89 -9.75 7.14
N ALA A 34 2.92 -8.85 8.13
CA ALA A 34 2.25 -7.56 8.01
C ALA A 34 2.76 -6.87 6.73
N GLY A 35 1.89 -6.76 5.74
CA GLY A 35 2.24 -6.18 4.45
C GLY A 35 2.45 -4.68 4.55
N ASP A 36 3.18 -4.13 3.59
CA ASP A 36 3.35 -2.68 3.49
C ASP A 36 2.02 -2.02 3.14
N LEU A 37 1.75 -0.89 3.79
CA LEU A 37 0.63 -0.04 3.40
C LEU A 37 1.06 0.73 2.16
N VAL A 38 0.56 0.27 1.01
CA VAL A 38 0.81 0.94 -0.26
C VAL A 38 -0.12 2.12 -0.39
N VAL A 39 0.45 3.32 -0.45
CA VAL A 39 -0.27 4.58 -0.64
C VAL A 39 0.16 5.17 -1.95
N ARG A 40 -0.80 5.68 -2.72
CA ARG A 40 -0.50 6.27 -4.03
C ARG A 40 -0.21 7.74 -3.83
N TYR A 41 0.77 8.26 -4.56
CA TYR A 41 1.10 9.68 -4.57
C TYR A 41 -0.14 10.52 -4.85
N ASP A 42 -0.31 11.61 -4.09
CA ASP A 42 -1.48 12.51 -4.11
C ASP A 42 -2.82 11.80 -3.80
N GLN A 43 -2.79 10.64 -3.14
CA GLN A 43 -3.97 9.89 -2.72
C GLN A 43 -3.89 9.52 -1.24
N SER A 44 -5.07 9.26 -0.67
CA SER A 44 -5.19 8.80 0.70
C SER A 44 -5.60 7.33 0.77
N GLN A 45 -5.22 6.69 1.87
CA GLN A 45 -5.63 5.35 2.25
C GLN A 45 -6.13 5.37 3.70
N LEU A 46 -7.09 4.50 3.99
CA LEU A 46 -7.62 4.34 5.34
C LEU A 46 -6.89 3.19 6.03
N LEU A 47 -6.31 3.48 7.18
CA LEU A 47 -5.72 2.52 8.09
C LEU A 47 -6.60 2.40 9.34
N ARG A 48 -7.09 1.19 9.62
CA ARG A 48 -7.84 0.89 10.85
C ARG A 48 -6.87 0.32 11.88
N LEU A 49 -6.81 0.98 13.04
CA LEU A 49 -6.01 0.56 14.17
C LEU A 49 -6.75 -0.48 15.02
N PRO A 50 -6.03 -1.37 15.71
CA PRO A 50 -6.63 -2.39 16.57
C PRO A 50 -7.27 -1.80 17.85
N ARG A 51 -6.81 -0.62 18.29
CA ARG A 51 -7.29 0.11 19.46
C ARG A 51 -7.22 1.63 19.18
N PRO A 52 -7.89 2.48 19.98
CA PRO A 52 -7.75 3.93 19.86
C PRO A 52 -6.31 4.38 20.10
N ALA A 53 -5.78 5.20 19.20
CA ALA A 53 -4.53 5.92 19.37
C ALA A 53 -4.77 7.27 20.06
N SER A 54 -3.85 7.65 20.94
CA SER A 54 -3.76 8.99 21.51
C SER A 54 -2.70 9.83 20.81
N GLU A 55 -1.70 9.19 20.20
CA GLU A 55 -0.61 9.85 19.49
C GLU A 55 -0.23 9.07 18.22
N ILE A 56 0.15 9.81 17.17
CA ILE A 56 0.69 9.26 15.93
C ILE A 56 2.03 9.92 15.63
N ILE A 57 3.04 9.09 15.38
CA ILE A 57 4.37 9.51 14.98
C ILE A 57 4.60 9.05 13.53
N VAL A 58 5.04 9.98 12.68
CA VAL A 58 5.39 9.70 11.29
C VAL A 58 6.90 9.78 11.14
N GLY A 59 7.53 8.73 10.63
CA GLY A 59 8.99 8.68 10.47
C GLY A 59 9.53 9.81 9.58
N ASN A 60 8.89 10.04 8.43
CA ASN A 60 9.20 11.15 7.54
C ASN A 60 7.93 11.83 6.98
N PRO A 61 7.54 13.02 7.50
CA PRO A 61 6.33 13.73 7.07
C PRO A 61 6.40 14.35 5.67
N SER A 62 7.58 14.34 5.03
CA SER A 62 7.71 14.74 3.61
C SER A 62 7.28 13.64 2.64
N ILE A 63 7.26 12.37 3.08
CA ILE A 63 6.85 11.20 2.28
C ILE A 63 5.35 10.96 2.43
N ALA A 64 4.84 10.93 3.65
CA ALA A 64 3.42 10.71 3.94
C ALA A 64 2.96 11.60 5.09
N ASP A 65 1.67 11.92 5.09
CA ASP A 65 1.00 12.66 6.15
C ASP A 65 -0.13 11.83 6.73
N VAL A 66 -0.52 12.16 7.96
CA VAL A 66 -1.48 11.35 8.70
C VAL A 66 -2.46 12.24 9.45
N THR A 67 -3.74 11.88 9.38
CA THR A 67 -4.80 12.52 10.16
C THR A 67 -5.60 11.47 10.89
N LEU A 68 -5.74 11.63 12.20
CA LEU A 68 -6.61 10.80 13.02
C LEU A 68 -8.05 11.32 12.92
N GLN A 69 -8.99 10.47 12.49
CA GLN A 69 -10.41 10.86 12.38
C GLN A 69 -11.21 10.43 13.62
N ASP A 70 -11.22 9.13 13.95
CA ASP A 70 -12.11 8.57 14.98
C ASP A 70 -11.38 7.72 16.04
N GLY A 71 -10.22 8.17 16.52
CA GLY A 71 -9.41 7.46 17.54
C GLY A 71 -8.76 6.17 17.04
N ASN A 72 -9.45 5.33 16.26
CA ASN A 72 -8.94 4.10 15.66
C ASN A 72 -8.91 4.14 14.12
N LEU A 73 -9.40 5.21 13.49
CA LEU A 73 -9.37 5.38 12.04
C LEU A 73 -8.37 6.47 11.66
N VAL A 74 -7.40 6.08 10.84
CA VAL A 74 -6.30 6.92 10.41
C VAL A 74 -6.37 7.10 8.90
N VAL A 75 -6.33 8.35 8.45
CA VAL A 75 -6.20 8.70 7.03
C VAL A 75 -4.73 8.96 6.75
N VAL A 76 -4.14 8.15 5.87
CA VAL A 76 -2.74 8.28 5.45
C VAL A 76 -2.71 8.85 4.04
N THR A 77 -2.03 9.97 3.83
CA THR A 77 -1.92 10.65 2.52
C THR A 77 -0.50 10.59 2.01
N GLY A 78 -0.29 10.10 0.78
CA GLY A 78 1.02 10.09 0.14
C GLY A 78 1.40 11.47 -0.38
N LYS A 79 2.53 12.03 0.08
CA LYS A 79 3.06 13.34 -0.34
C LYS A 79 4.19 13.24 -1.35
N THR A 80 5.12 12.30 -1.15
CA THR A 80 6.28 12.11 -2.03
C THR A 80 6.64 10.62 -2.08
N PHE A 81 7.25 10.18 -3.17
CA PHE A 81 7.71 8.80 -3.33
C PHE A 81 8.74 8.40 -2.27
N GLY A 82 8.62 7.18 -1.77
CA GLY A 82 9.57 6.63 -0.81
C GLY A 82 8.93 5.67 0.16
N ILE A 83 9.73 5.20 1.12
CA ILE A 83 9.28 4.32 2.19
C ILE A 83 9.45 5.07 3.51
N THR A 84 8.40 5.06 4.32
CA THR A 84 8.42 5.56 5.69
C THR A 84 7.62 4.61 6.58
N ASN A 85 7.38 4.98 7.83
CA ASN A 85 6.51 4.24 8.72
C ASN A 85 5.67 5.19 9.58
N ILE A 86 4.57 4.64 10.09
CA ILE A 86 3.65 5.30 11.01
C ILE A 86 3.60 4.46 12.27
N ILE A 87 3.86 5.09 13.41
CA ILE A 87 3.77 4.47 14.73
C ILE A 87 2.60 5.11 15.46
N ALA A 88 1.64 4.30 15.89
CA ALA A 88 0.52 4.74 16.70
C ALA A 88 0.71 4.28 18.16
N LEU A 89 0.45 5.18 19.11
CA LEU A 89 0.54 4.92 20.55
C LEU A 89 -0.82 5.07 21.22
N ASP A 90 -1.07 4.27 22.26
CA ASP A 90 -2.21 4.46 23.17
C ASP A 90 -1.90 5.50 24.27
N SER A 91 -2.87 5.78 25.15
CA SER A 91 -2.75 6.77 26.23
C SER A 91 -1.63 6.46 27.23
N ASP A 92 -1.22 5.20 27.31
CA ASP A 92 -0.15 4.72 28.20
C ASP A 92 1.22 4.70 27.47
N HIS A 93 1.31 5.30 26.27
CA HIS A 93 2.48 5.33 25.39
C HIS A 93 2.94 3.95 24.90
N ASN A 94 2.05 2.94 24.89
CA ASN A 94 2.38 1.65 24.30
C ASN A 94 2.16 1.71 22.78
N VAL A 95 3.08 1.09 22.03
CA VAL A 95 2.94 0.94 20.58
C VAL A 95 1.77 0.00 20.28
N ILE A 96 0.76 0.51 19.57
CA ILE A 96 -0.41 -0.26 19.16
C ILE A 96 -0.36 -0.65 17.68
N GLN A 97 0.41 0.09 16.87
CA GLN A 97 0.64 -0.21 15.46
C GLN A 97 2.01 0.38 15.06
N ASP A 98 2.80 -0.40 14.31
CA ASP A 98 3.94 0.08 13.54
C ASP A 98 3.74 -0.38 12.10
N GLN A 99 3.40 0.56 11.22
CA GLN A 99 3.02 0.29 9.83
C GLN A 99 4.04 0.90 8.88
N ARG A 100 4.74 0.05 8.11
CA ARG A 100 5.55 0.52 6.98
C ARG A 100 4.63 1.02 5.87
N VAL A 101 4.92 2.22 5.38
CA VAL A 101 4.17 2.92 4.33
C VAL A 101 5.07 3.07 3.11
N MET A 102 4.61 2.54 1.98
CA MET A 102 5.29 2.70 0.69
C MET A 102 4.45 3.64 -0.17
N VAL A 103 5.01 4.80 -0.49
CA VAL A 103 4.37 5.77 -1.38
C VAL A 103 4.90 5.57 -2.79
N GLU A 104 4.01 5.14 -3.67
CA GLU A 104 4.32 4.86 -5.06
C GLU A 104 3.47 5.66 -6.04
N ARG A 105 3.88 5.67 -7.31
CA ARG A 105 3.16 6.35 -8.37
C ARG A 105 1.92 5.55 -8.74
N ASP A 106 0.82 6.26 -8.92
CA ASP A 106 -0.28 5.75 -9.71
C ASP A 106 0.15 5.66 -11.18
N ASP A 107 0.38 4.45 -11.70
CA ASP A 107 0.72 4.23 -13.11
C ASP A 107 -0.50 3.95 -13.99
N ARG A 108 -1.70 3.85 -13.40
CA ARG A 108 -2.92 3.53 -14.16
C ARG A 108 -3.29 4.73 -14.99
N ARG A 109 -3.37 4.52 -16.31
CA ARG A 109 -3.73 5.56 -17.29
C ARG A 109 -2.74 6.73 -17.31
N ILE A 110 -1.51 6.51 -16.87
CA ILE A 110 -0.43 7.49 -17.01
C ILE A 110 0.43 7.15 -18.22
N VAL A 111 0.77 8.15 -19.02
CA VAL A 111 1.69 8.04 -20.15
C VAL A 111 2.89 8.94 -19.90
N ASN A 112 4.09 8.38 -20.03
CA ASN A 112 5.35 9.11 -19.95
C ASN A 112 5.95 9.25 -21.36
N LEU A 113 6.09 10.47 -21.84
CA LEU A 113 6.83 10.79 -23.06
C LEU A 113 8.27 11.15 -22.69
N HIS A 114 9.24 10.49 -23.31
CA HIS A 114 10.66 10.78 -23.10
C HIS A 114 11.27 11.39 -24.37
N LYS A 115 11.86 12.58 -24.24
CA LYS A 115 12.62 13.26 -25.30
C LYS A 115 14.06 13.44 -24.82
N GLY A 116 14.92 12.49 -25.16
CA GLY A 116 16.26 12.42 -24.55
C GLY A 116 16.17 12.22 -23.04
N SER A 117 16.80 13.08 -22.25
CA SER A 117 16.74 13.06 -20.77
C SER A 117 15.49 13.74 -20.19
N GLN A 118 14.67 14.38 -21.02
CA GLN A 118 13.47 15.10 -20.59
C GLN A 118 12.27 14.14 -20.51
N ARG A 119 11.51 14.19 -19.43
CA ARG A 119 10.28 13.42 -19.23
C ARG A 119 9.06 14.34 -19.17
N PHE A 120 7.96 13.93 -19.79
CA PHE A 120 6.67 14.62 -19.77
C PHE A 120 5.58 13.62 -19.39
N THR A 121 4.81 13.90 -18.35
CA THR A 121 3.81 12.97 -17.80
C THR A 121 2.38 13.45 -18.08
N TYR A 122 1.56 12.54 -18.62
CA TYR A 122 0.15 12.76 -18.96
C TYR A 122 -0.76 11.76 -18.26
N ALA A 123 -1.97 12.17 -17.88
CA ALA A 123 -3.04 11.30 -17.42
C ALA A 123 -4.12 11.19 -18.49
N CYS A 124 -4.45 9.97 -18.91
CA CYS A 124 -5.29 9.69 -20.07
C CYS A 124 -6.63 9.07 -19.66
N THR A 125 -7.68 9.89 -19.57
CA THR A 125 -9.03 9.40 -19.24
C THR A 125 -10.14 10.26 -19.88
N PRO A 126 -10.70 9.93 -21.06
CA PRO A 126 -10.15 9.11 -22.17
C PRO A 126 -9.12 9.86 -23.03
N ASN A 127 -9.09 11.20 -22.94
CA ASN A 127 -8.07 12.05 -23.56
C ASN A 127 -6.91 12.27 -22.59
N CYS A 128 -5.72 12.56 -23.12
CA CYS A 128 -4.51 12.77 -22.33
C CYS A 128 -4.32 14.24 -21.99
N GLU A 129 -4.29 14.53 -20.70
CA GLU A 129 -4.04 15.87 -20.15
C GLU A 129 -2.71 15.89 -19.41
N PRO A 130 -1.95 17.00 -19.46
CA PRO A 130 -0.68 17.12 -18.75
C PRO A 130 -0.88 17.10 -17.23
N THR A 131 0.07 16.51 -16.50
CA THR A 131 0.01 16.38 -15.04
C THR A 131 1.16 17.12 -14.36
N LEU A 132 0.93 17.60 -13.14
CA LEU A 132 1.98 18.18 -12.32
C LEU A 132 2.78 17.06 -11.65
N THR A 133 3.82 16.56 -12.33
CA THR A 133 4.61 15.42 -11.85
C THR A 133 6.06 15.82 -11.53
N ILE A 134 6.52 15.47 -10.33
CA ILE A 134 7.92 15.68 -9.90
C ILE A 134 8.87 14.87 -10.77
N GLY A 135 9.89 15.55 -11.32
CA GLY A 135 10.92 14.96 -12.19
C GLY A 135 10.63 15.07 -13.69
N ASP A 136 9.55 15.75 -14.06
CA ASP A 136 9.32 16.15 -15.45
C ASP A 136 10.21 17.32 -15.87
N GLU A 137 10.27 17.56 -17.17
CA GLU A 137 10.98 18.69 -17.76
C GLU A 137 10.53 20.02 -17.13
N LYS A 138 11.50 20.90 -16.86
CA LYS A 138 11.32 22.08 -16.02
C LYS A 138 10.27 23.04 -16.59
N ASP A 139 10.34 23.37 -17.86
CA ASP A 139 9.44 24.35 -18.47
C ASP A 139 8.02 23.78 -18.56
N PHE A 140 7.88 22.50 -18.91
CA PHE A 140 6.61 21.78 -18.85
C PHE A 140 6.00 21.81 -17.44
N PHE A 141 6.79 21.48 -16.41
CA PHE A 141 6.33 21.49 -15.02
C PHE A 141 5.89 22.89 -14.58
N ASP A 142 6.67 23.93 -14.89
CA ASP A 142 6.38 25.31 -14.49
C ASP A 142 5.10 25.84 -15.20
N ASN A 143 4.91 25.48 -16.48
CA ASN A 143 3.70 25.84 -17.23
C ASN A 143 2.44 25.17 -16.65
N VAL A 144 2.50 23.86 -16.37
CA VAL A 144 1.37 23.13 -15.78
C VAL A 144 1.07 23.64 -14.37
N LYS A 145 2.11 23.95 -13.57
CA LYS A 145 1.96 24.55 -12.23
C LYS A 145 1.25 25.89 -12.28
N SER A 146 1.65 26.76 -13.22
CA SER A 146 1.04 28.08 -13.40
C SER A 146 -0.44 27.97 -13.74
N ALA A 147 -0.80 27.10 -14.70
CA ALA A 147 -2.18 26.84 -15.09
C ALA A 147 -3.01 26.29 -13.91
N ASN A 148 -2.46 25.33 -13.15
CA ASN A 148 -3.15 24.74 -12.01
C ASN A 148 -3.35 25.77 -10.87
N SER A 149 -2.34 26.58 -10.56
CA SER A 149 -2.43 27.62 -9.54
C SER A 149 -3.46 28.71 -9.88
N SER A 150 -3.65 28.99 -11.17
CA SER A 150 -4.68 29.92 -11.63
C SER A 150 -6.07 29.34 -11.44
N LYS A 151 -6.24 28.03 -11.67
CA LYS A 151 -7.49 27.29 -11.44
C LYS A 151 -7.85 27.19 -9.95
N THR A 152 -6.87 26.93 -9.08
CA THR A 152 -7.12 26.84 -7.62
C THR A 152 -7.53 28.19 -7.05
N LYS A 153 -6.84 29.28 -7.43
CA LYS A 153 -7.20 30.66 -7.03
C LYS A 153 -8.64 31.04 -7.42
N PHE A 154 -9.08 30.64 -8.61
CA PHE A 154 -10.47 30.85 -9.03
C PHE A 154 -11.48 30.09 -8.16
N SER A 155 -11.11 28.89 -7.71
CA SER A 155 -11.96 28.03 -6.88
C SER A 155 -12.06 28.54 -5.43
N GLU A 156 -10.95 29.01 -4.86
CA GLU A 156 -10.89 29.61 -3.52
C GLU A 156 -11.62 30.96 -3.45
N GLY A 157 -11.63 31.73 -4.55
CA GLY A 157 -12.34 33.01 -4.63
C GLY A 157 -13.87 32.92 -4.52
N SER A 158 -14.45 31.71 -4.61
CA SER A 158 -15.89 31.48 -4.47
C SER A 158 -16.31 30.94 -3.09
N SER A 159 -15.37 30.58 -2.20
CA SER A 159 -15.70 30.06 -0.86
C SER A 159 -15.78 31.14 0.24
N ASP A 160 -15.32 32.37 -0.01
CA ASP A 160 -15.22 33.42 1.03
C ASP A 160 -16.38 34.44 1.08
N GLN A 161 -17.36 34.38 0.17
CA GLN A 161 -18.49 35.34 0.17
C GLN A 161 -19.69 34.93 1.06
N GLY A 162 -19.59 33.85 1.84
CA GLY A 162 -20.71 33.32 2.63
C GLY A 162 -20.71 33.61 4.14
N ALA A 163 -19.64 34.17 4.72
CA ALA A 163 -19.44 34.14 6.17
C ALA A 163 -19.22 35.50 6.85
N ASN A 164 -19.78 36.61 6.32
CA ASN A 164 -19.74 37.88 7.05
C ASN A 164 -20.95 38.79 6.81
N ALA A 165 -22.14 38.29 7.14
CA ALA A 165 -23.33 39.12 7.31
C ALA A 165 -24.17 38.55 8.45
N ASN A 166 -23.79 38.86 9.69
CA ASN A 166 -24.67 39.01 10.86
C ASN A 166 -23.82 39.00 12.15
N ASN A 167 -23.27 40.14 12.55
CA ASN A 167 -23.32 40.56 13.95
C ASN A 167 -22.92 42.04 14.12
N GLN A 168 -23.88 42.95 13.97
CA GLN A 168 -23.85 44.24 14.65
C GLN A 168 -25.27 44.57 15.11
N GLN A 169 -25.53 44.26 16.37
CA GLN A 169 -26.54 44.93 17.18
C GLN A 169 -26.14 44.86 18.65
#